data_AF-A0A7L4JUB9-F1
#
_entry.id   AF-A0A7L4JUB9-F1
#
_cell.length_a   1.000
_cell.length_b   1.000
_cell.length_c   1.000
_cell.angle_alpha   90.00
_cell.angle_beta   90.00
_cell.angle_gamma   90.00
#
_symmetry.space_group_name_H-M   'P 1'
#
loop_
_entity.id
_entity.type
_entity.pdbx_description
1 polymer ?
#
loop_
_entity_poly.entity_id
_entity_poly.type
_entity_poly.pdbx_seq_one_letter_code
_entity_poly.pdbx_strand_id
1 'polypeptide(L)'
;KYTTFSIFYYWINSRGQNVSIYSRSENVDIPSGKENHTATISYDHRVMPLHDTSSTGTYYCTVKWNSIQKMGKGVFVLARGTGYVDTCHGWEILITFTVLLAALSMTATALLLWKRK
;
A
#
# COMPACT_ATOMS: atom_id res chain seq x y z
N LYS A 1 -20.67 6.85 26.80
CA LYS A 1 -19.75 7.90 26.27
C LYS A 1 -19.07 7.48 24.96
N TYR A 2 -18.65 6.21 24.84
CA TYR A 2 -17.92 5.72 23.65
C TYR A 2 -18.78 4.97 22.63
N THR A 3 -20.08 4.83 22.89
CA THR A 3 -21.04 4.11 22.06
C THR A 3 -21.37 4.85 20.76
N THR A 4 -21.38 6.18 20.79
CA THR A 4 -21.64 7.02 19.61
C THR A 4 -20.36 7.71 19.16
N PHE A 5 -20.00 7.53 17.89
CA PHE A 5 -18.81 8.14 17.28
C PHE A 5 -18.92 8.26 15.77
N SER A 6 -18.07 9.09 15.18
CA SER A 6 -17.94 9.22 13.72
C SER A 6 -16.56 8.80 13.27
N ILE A 7 -16.51 8.05 12.16
CA ILE A 7 -15.28 7.63 11.49
C ILE A 7 -15.14 8.47 10.22
N PHE A 8 -13.97 9.05 10.01
CA PHE A 8 -13.61 9.86 8.86
C PHE A 8 -12.42 9.23 8.13
N TYR A 9 -12.61 8.94 6.86
CA TYR A 9 -11.58 8.47 5.94
C TYR A 9 -11.21 9.61 4.98
N TYR A 10 -9.91 9.91 4.91
CA TYR A 10 -9.36 10.94 4.04
C TYR A 10 -7.93 10.59 3.68
N TRP A 11 -7.38 11.19 2.64
CA TRP A 11 -5.94 11.16 2.42
C TRP A 11 -5.36 12.56 2.40
N ILE A 12 -4.06 12.66 2.65
CA ILE A 12 -3.28 13.88 2.47
C ILE A 12 -2.55 13.76 1.14
N ASN A 13 -2.89 14.63 0.19
CA ASN A 13 -2.29 14.60 -1.15
C ASN A 13 -0.84 15.17 -1.13
N SER A 14 -0.16 15.14 -2.27
CA SER A 14 1.21 15.68 -2.42
C SER A 14 1.34 17.18 -2.10
N ARG A 15 0.23 17.91 -2.10
CA ARG A 15 0.16 19.32 -1.71
C ARG A 15 -0.10 19.53 -0.21
N GLY A 16 -0.23 18.46 0.57
CA GLY A 16 -0.53 18.53 2.00
C GLY A 16 -2.01 18.80 2.31
N GLN A 17 -2.91 18.66 1.34
CA GLN A 17 -4.33 18.93 1.52
C GLN A 17 -5.08 17.67 1.91
N ASN A 18 -6.01 17.79 2.87
CA ASN A 18 -6.92 16.72 3.24
C ASN A 18 -8.01 16.57 2.19
N VAL A 19 -8.07 15.41 1.54
CA VAL A 19 -9.13 15.04 0.60
C VAL A 19 -10.07 14.04 1.28
N SER A 20 -11.31 14.45 1.51
CA SER A 20 -12.34 13.60 2.11
C SER A 20 -12.68 12.44 1.18
N ILE A 21 -12.71 11.22 1.72
CA ILE A 21 -13.11 10.01 1.00
C ILE A 21 -14.53 9.64 1.41
N TYR A 22 -14.72 9.41 2.71
CA TYR A 22 -15.98 8.90 3.26
C TYR A 22 -16.06 9.18 4.75
N SER A 23 -17.28 9.35 5.26
CA SER A 23 -17.53 9.46 6.69
C SER A 23 -18.80 8.70 7.06
N ARG A 24 -18.79 8.05 8.23
CA ARG A 24 -19.97 7.39 8.80
C ARG A 24 -20.05 7.64 10.30
N SER A 25 -21.27 7.60 10.83
CA SER A 25 -21.53 7.67 12.26
C SER A 25 -22.04 6.33 12.74
N GLU A 26 -21.48 5.88 13.86
CA GLU A 26 -21.80 4.61 14.51
C GLU A 26 -22.48 4.86 15.85
N ASN A 27 -23.39 3.96 16.18
CA ASN A 27 -23.92 3.80 17.52
C ASN A 27 -23.88 2.31 17.87
N VAL A 28 -23.15 1.97 18.93
CA VAL A 28 -22.94 0.58 19.36
C VAL A 28 -23.65 0.34 20.69
N ASP A 29 -24.48 -0.69 20.72
CA ASP A 29 -25.11 -1.15 21.95
C ASP A 29 -24.13 -1.93 22.82
N ILE A 30 -24.16 -1.65 24.12
CA ILE A 30 -23.37 -2.38 25.12
C ILE A 30 -24.28 -3.46 25.72
N PRO A 31 -23.95 -4.76 25.56
CA PRO A 31 -24.70 -5.83 26.21
C PRO A 31 -24.64 -5.69 27.74
N SER A 32 -25.76 -6.02 28.41
CA SER A 32 -25.83 -6.02 29.87
C SER A 32 -24.73 -6.89 30.49
N GLY A 33 -23.99 -6.35 31.45
CA GLY A 33 -22.88 -7.02 32.13
C GLY A 33 -21.53 -6.94 31.39
N LYS A 34 -21.44 -6.17 30.29
CA LYS A 34 -20.19 -5.92 29.54
C LYS A 34 -19.71 -4.48 29.61
N GLU A 35 -20.33 -3.63 30.43
CA GLU A 35 -20.09 -2.19 30.49
C GLU A 35 -18.65 -1.83 30.86
N ASN A 36 -17.99 -2.67 31.66
CA ASN A 36 -16.62 -2.46 32.13
C ASN A 36 -15.57 -3.25 31.34
N HIS A 37 -15.97 -3.88 30.23
CA HIS A 37 -15.08 -4.69 29.41
C HIS A 37 -14.58 -3.89 28.21
N THR A 38 -13.37 -4.20 27.76
CA THR A 38 -12.86 -3.66 26.49
C THR A 38 -13.35 -4.54 25.35
N ALA A 39 -13.83 -3.91 24.27
CA ALA A 39 -14.23 -4.58 23.04
C ALA A 39 -13.42 -4.04 21.86
N THR A 40 -13.13 -4.91 20.91
CA THR A 40 -12.50 -4.57 19.63
C THR A 40 -13.50 -4.89 18.52
N ILE A 41 -13.87 -3.87 17.75
CA ILE A 41 -14.82 -3.99 16.64
C ILE A 41 -14.12 -3.47 15.38
N SER A 42 -14.18 -4.25 14.31
CA SER A 42 -13.61 -3.87 13.02
C SER A 42 -14.63 -3.09 12.19
N TYR A 43 -14.19 -1.99 11.59
CA TYR A 43 -14.97 -1.16 10.69
C TYR A 43 -14.23 -1.07 9.35
N ASP A 44 -14.72 -1.81 8.36
CA ASP A 44 -14.12 -1.82 7.04
C ASP A 44 -14.77 -0.79 6.12
N HIS A 45 -13.96 -0.12 5.31
CA HIS A 45 -14.41 0.72 4.22
C HIS A 45 -13.56 0.45 2.99
N ARG A 46 -14.22 0.05 1.89
CA ARG A 46 -13.56 -0.14 0.60
C ARG A 46 -13.58 1.17 -0.15
N VAL A 47 -12.39 1.75 -0.34
CA VAL A 47 -12.21 2.88 -1.26
C VAL A 47 -12.24 2.32 -2.67
N MET A 48 -13.28 2.64 -3.46
CA MET A 48 -13.26 2.34 -4.91
C MET A 48 -12.14 3.15 -5.57
N PRO A 49 -11.48 2.62 -6.62
CA PRO A 49 -10.39 3.32 -7.26
C PRO A 49 -10.92 4.66 -7.74
N LEU A 50 -10.39 5.76 -7.23
CA LEU A 50 -10.64 7.02 -7.87
C LEU A 50 -9.88 6.97 -9.19
N HIS A 51 -10.57 7.28 -10.26
CA HIS A 51 -10.14 7.05 -11.64
C HIS A 51 -8.81 7.72 -12.03
N ASP A 52 -8.19 8.48 -11.13
CA ASP A 52 -7.05 9.33 -11.39
C ASP A 52 -5.85 9.06 -10.46
N THR A 53 -4.66 9.30 -11.03
CA THR A 53 -3.35 9.31 -10.36
C THR A 53 -3.25 10.32 -9.20
N SER A 54 -4.25 11.20 -9.06
CA SER A 54 -4.41 12.18 -7.98
C SER A 54 -4.59 11.56 -6.59
N SER A 55 -4.84 10.25 -6.54
CA SER A 55 -5.04 9.45 -5.32
C SER A 55 -3.73 9.07 -4.61
N THR A 56 -2.57 9.52 -5.09
CA THR A 56 -1.31 9.30 -4.39
C THR A 56 -1.24 10.16 -3.13
N GLY A 57 -0.95 9.53 -1.99
CA GLY A 57 -0.86 10.23 -0.72
C GLY A 57 -0.88 9.29 0.48
N THR A 58 -0.97 9.87 1.67
CA THR A 58 -1.10 9.10 2.92
C THR A 58 -2.55 9.09 3.36
N TYR A 59 -3.12 7.90 3.42
CA TYR A 59 -4.51 7.65 3.81
C TYR A 59 -4.59 7.54 5.32
N TYR A 60 -5.57 8.20 5.91
CA TYR A 60 -5.82 8.22 7.35
C TYR A 60 -7.26 7.81 7.66
N CYS A 61 -7.42 7.25 8.85
CA CYS A 61 -8.69 7.06 9.50
C CYS A 61 -8.66 7.84 10.83
N THR A 62 -9.64 8.70 11.04
CA THR A 62 -9.83 9.42 12.29
C THR A 62 -11.17 9.07 12.89
N VAL A 63 -11.18 8.72 14.17
CA VAL A 63 -12.41 8.45 14.93
C VAL A 63 -12.63 9.57 15.94
N LYS A 64 -13.85 10.11 15.96
CA LYS A 64 -14.27 11.20 16.83
C LYS A 64 -15.47 10.78 17.68
N TRP A 65 -15.29 10.83 18.99
CA TRP A 65 -16.34 10.79 20.01
C TRP A 65 -16.64 12.22 20.48
N ASN A 66 -17.66 12.39 21.33
CA ASN A 66 -18.06 13.72 21.84
C ASN A 66 -16.92 14.55 22.46
N SER A 67 -15.94 13.91 23.11
CA SER A 67 -14.84 14.64 23.78
C SER A 67 -13.44 14.12 23.44
N ILE A 68 -13.31 13.14 22.54
CA ILE A 68 -12.02 12.51 22.22
C ILE A 68 -11.95 12.30 20.72
N GLN A 69 -10.78 12.57 20.15
CA GLN A 69 -10.46 12.24 18.77
C GLN A 69 -9.16 11.43 18.73
N LYS A 70 -9.12 10.41 17.89
CA LYS A 70 -7.93 9.58 17.65
C LYS A 70 -7.73 9.40 16.15
N MET A 71 -6.50 9.61 15.70
CA MET A 71 -6.07 9.41 14.32
C MET A 71 -5.21 8.15 14.25
N GLY A 72 -5.45 7.31 13.24
CA GLY A 72 -4.61 6.16 12.94
C GLY A 72 -3.22 6.56 12.44
N LYS A 73 -2.30 5.59 12.38
CA LYS A 73 -0.91 5.83 11.91
C LYS A 73 -0.84 6.28 10.43
N GLY A 74 -1.86 5.94 9.66
CA GLY A 74 -1.94 6.19 8.23
C GLY A 74 -1.18 5.16 7.40
N VAL A 75 -1.49 5.12 6.11
CA VAL A 75 -0.87 4.23 5.12
C VAL A 75 -0.56 5.03 3.87
N PHE A 76 0.69 5.01 3.42
CA PHE A 76 1.05 5.63 2.15
C PHE A 76 0.63 4.73 0.99
N VAL A 77 -0.07 5.32 0.02
CA VAL A 77 -0.53 4.65 -1.19
C VAL A 77 0.03 5.41 -2.39
N LEU A 78 0.73 4.68 -3.27
CA LEU A 78 1.23 5.18 -4.53
C LEU A 78 0.29 4.76 -5.66
N ALA A 79 -0.54 5.69 -6.13
CA ALA A 79 -1.46 5.45 -7.23
C ALA A 79 -0.75 5.66 -8.58
N ARG A 80 -0.64 4.61 -9.38
CA ARG A 80 -0.05 4.64 -10.72
C ARG A 80 -1.13 4.36 -11.76
N GLY A 81 -1.24 5.20 -12.78
CA GLY A 81 -2.21 5.00 -13.87
C GLY A 81 -1.98 3.73 -14.67
N THR A 82 -0.73 3.24 -14.70
CA THR A 82 -0.33 2.00 -15.38
C THR A 82 -0.40 0.77 -14.47
N GLY A 83 -0.82 0.92 -13.21
CA GLY A 83 -0.76 -0.16 -12.22
C GLY A 83 0.65 -0.43 -11.68
N TYR A 84 0.79 -1.52 -10.91
CA TYR A 84 2.08 -1.99 -10.40
C TYR A 84 2.78 -2.82 -11.48
N VAL A 85 3.95 -2.35 -11.93
CA VAL A 85 4.85 -3.13 -12.80
C VAL A 85 5.93 -3.72 -11.92
N ASP A 86 6.00 -5.04 -11.87
CA ASP A 86 6.99 -5.73 -11.05
C ASP A 86 8.39 -5.56 -11.65
N THR A 87 9.30 -4.97 -10.87
CA THR A 87 10.63 -4.56 -11.34
C THR A 87 11.63 -5.73 -11.42
N CYS A 88 11.21 -6.94 -11.06
CA CYS A 88 12.08 -8.12 -10.98
C CYS A 88 12.74 -8.50 -12.33
N HIS A 89 12.08 -8.20 -13.46
CA HIS A 89 12.53 -8.59 -14.80
C HIS A 89 13.90 -8.03 -15.21
N GLY A 90 14.35 -6.91 -14.62
CA GLY A 90 15.64 -6.30 -14.98
C GLY A 90 16.84 -7.18 -14.60
N TRP A 91 16.78 -7.85 -13.44
CA TRP A 91 17.86 -8.70 -12.95
C TRP A 91 18.00 -9.99 -13.75
N GLU A 92 16.88 -10.61 -14.11
CA GLU A 92 16.86 -11.84 -14.92
C GLU A 92 17.50 -11.62 -16.30
N ILE A 93 17.21 -10.47 -16.93
CA ILE A 93 17.80 -10.08 -18.22
C ILE A 93 19.32 -9.94 -18.07
N LEU A 94 19.79 -9.21 -17.06
CA LEU A 94 21.23 -9.00 -16.83
C LEU A 94 21.97 -10.32 -16.56
N ILE A 95 21.39 -11.20 -15.75
CA ILE A 95 21.95 -12.53 -15.48
C ILE A 95 22.03 -13.34 -16.77
N THR A 96 20.95 -13.37 -17.55
CA THR A 96 20.89 -14.13 -18.81
C THR A 96 21.94 -13.65 -19.80
N PHE A 97 22.08 -12.32 -19.99
CA PHE A 97 23.11 -11.75 -20.85
C PHE A 97 24.51 -12.10 -20.37
N THR A 98 24.76 -12.04 -19.07
CA THR A 98 26.08 -12.34 -18.49
C THR A 98 26.46 -13.81 -18.72
N VAL A 99 25.54 -14.74 -18.49
CA VAL A 99 25.76 -16.17 -18.72
C VAL A 99 26.02 -16.46 -20.20
N LEU A 100 25.24 -15.85 -21.09
CA LEU A 100 25.41 -16.01 -22.54
C LEU A 100 26.78 -15.49 -23.00
N LEU A 101 27.17 -14.29 -22.55
CA LEU A 101 28.47 -13.69 -22.89
C LEU A 101 29.63 -14.51 -22.33
N ALA A 102 29.52 -15.04 -21.11
CA ALA A 102 30.52 -15.91 -20.52
C ALA A 102 30.69 -17.21 -21.33
N ALA A 103 29.58 -17.86 -21.71
CA ALA A 103 29.61 -19.07 -22.53
C ALA A 103 30.27 -18.80 -23.91
N LEU A 104 29.90 -17.70 -24.57
CA LEU A 104 30.50 -17.30 -25.85
C LEU A 104 32.00 -17.03 -25.72
N SER A 105 32.43 -16.35 -24.65
CA SER A 105 33.85 -16.07 -24.38
C SER A 105 34.67 -17.35 -24.19
N MET A 106 34.18 -18.29 -23.37
CA MET A 106 34.84 -19.59 -23.20
C MET A 106 34.92 -20.36 -24.52
N THR A 107 33.82 -20.39 -25.29
CA THR A 107 33.76 -21.11 -26.57
C THR A 107 34.73 -20.53 -27.59
N ALA A 108 34.77 -19.20 -27.73
CA ALA A 108 35.72 -18.52 -28.61
C ALA A 108 37.17 -18.80 -28.19
N THR A 109 37.46 -18.78 -26.89
CA THR A 109 38.81 -19.05 -26.35
C THR A 109 39.22 -20.50 -26.64
N ALA A 110 38.33 -21.47 -26.45
CA ALA A 110 38.59 -22.88 -26.76
C ALA A 110 38.84 -23.12 -28.26
N LEU A 111 38.04 -22.52 -29.14
CA LEU A 111 38.22 -22.62 -30.59
C LEU A 111 39.55 -22.02 -31.06
N LEU A 112 39.96 -20.87 -30.49
CA LEU A 112 41.26 -20.25 -30.79
C LEU A 112 42.44 -21.14 -30.37
N LEU A 113 42.36 -21.78 -29.20
CA LEU A 113 43.38 -22.70 -28.73
C LEU A 113 43.44 -23.97 -29.59
N TRP A 114 42.28 -24.50 -30.00
CA TRP A 114 42.23 -25.68 -30.86
C TRP A 114 42.84 -25.38 -32.24
N LYS A 115 42.51 -24.25 -32.86
CA LYS A 115 43.08 -23.86 -34.16
C LYS A 115 44.61 -23.68 -34.12
N ARG A 116 45.18 -23.37 -32.96
CA ARG A 116 46.62 -23.17 -32.77
C ARG A 116 47.39 -24.49 -32.59
N LYS A 117 46.69 -25.59 -32.34
CA LYS A 117 47.25 -26.94 -32.26
C LYS A 117 47.23 -27.59 -33.64
#